data_AF-A0A259DXC0-F1
#
_entry.id   AF-A0A259DXC0-F1
#
_cell.length_a   1.000
_cell.length_b   1.000
_cell.length_c   1.000
_cell.angle_alpha   90.00
_cell.angle_beta   90.00
_cell.angle_gamma   90.00
#
_symmetry.space_group_name_H-M   'P 1'
#
loop_
_entity.id
_entity.type
_entity.pdbx_description
1 polymer ?
#
loop_
_entity_poly.entity_id
_entity_poly.type
_entity_poly.pdbx_seq_one_letter_code
_entity_poly.pdbx_strand_id
1 'polypeptide(L)' 'MATNPSRDDFAALLDESLGGAANGGFEGRVVKGTITAIENDKAVIDVGLKSEGRVALREFASPGQPHGLSVGDEVEV' A
#
# COMPACT_ATOMS: atom_id res chain seq x y z
N MET A 1 28.65 14.51 -25.34
CA MET A 1 27.38 15.08 -25.86
C MET A 1 26.26 14.48 -25.02
N ALA A 2 25.52 15.30 -24.29
CA ALA A 2 24.37 14.81 -23.52
C ALA A 2 23.25 14.50 -24.51
N THR A 3 22.87 13.23 -24.63
CA THR A 3 21.65 12.83 -25.33
C THR A 3 20.49 13.43 -24.54
N ASN A 4 19.86 14.45 -25.12
CA ASN A 4 18.61 14.96 -24.58
C ASN A 4 17.55 13.89 -24.88
N PRO A 5 16.92 13.26 -23.86
CA PRO A 5 15.95 12.20 -24.10
C PRO A 5 14.82 12.74 -24.98
N SER A 6 14.40 11.94 -25.95
CA SER A 6 13.22 12.27 -26.73
C SER A 6 11.98 12.22 -25.85
N ARG A 7 10.86 12.80 -26.31
CA ARG A 7 9.59 12.70 -25.55
C ARG A 7 9.16 11.25 -25.33
N ASP A 8 9.51 10.36 -26.26
CA ASP A 8 9.23 8.93 -26.16
C ASP A 8 10.13 8.25 -25.11
N ASP A 9 11.40 8.65 -25.00
CA ASP A 9 12.29 8.17 -23.94
C ASP A 9 11.84 8.64 -22.56
N PHE A 10 11.36 9.89 -22.45
CA PHE A 10 10.77 10.40 -21.22
C PHE A 10 9.50 9.63 -20.84
N ALA A 11 8.64 9.33 -21.82
CA ALA A 11 7.44 8.54 -21.59
C ALA A 11 7.78 7.11 -21.11
N ALA A 12 8.78 6.47 -21.70
CA ALA A 12 9.23 5.13 -21.30
C ALA A 12 9.79 5.10 -19.86
N LEU A 13 10.66 6.05 -19.52
CA LEU A 13 11.24 6.14 -18.17
C LEU A 13 10.21 6.54 -17.11
N LEU A 14 9.25 7.41 -17.46
CA LEU A 14 8.16 7.79 -16.58
C LEU A 14 7.22 6.61 -16.33
N ASP A 15 6.89 5.82 -17.36
CA ASP A 15 6.06 4.63 -17.22
C ASP A 15 6.76 3.56 -16.37
N GLU A 16 8.08 3.36 -16.55
CA GLU A 16 8.88 2.47 -15.70
C GLU A 16 8.90 2.94 -14.23
N SER A 17 9.13 4.24 -13.99
CA SER A 17 9.17 4.80 -12.64
C SER A 17 7.82 4.76 -11.91
N LEU A 18 6.72 4.87 -12.64
CA LEU A 18 5.36 4.77 -12.08
C LEU A 18 4.86 3.32 -12.05
N GLY A 19 5.66 2.37 -12.56
CA GLY A 19 5.41 0.93 -12.51
C GLY A 19 4.35 0.45 -13.49
N GLY A 20 4.28 1.08 -14.66
CA GLY A 20 3.41 0.74 -15.78
C GLY A 20 1.96 1.10 -15.50
N ALA A 21 1.42 2.11 -16.19
CA ALA A 21 -0.02 2.39 -16.16
C ALA A 21 -0.88 1.19 -16.66
N ALA A 22 -0.26 0.23 -17.34
CA ALA A 22 -0.88 -0.98 -17.87
C ALA A 22 -0.90 -2.19 -16.90
N ASN A 23 -0.13 -2.18 -15.80
CA ASN A 23 -0.04 -3.30 -14.85
C ASN A 23 -0.74 -3.00 -13.52
N GLY A 24 -2.05 -2.69 -13.57
CA GLY A 24 -2.92 -2.72 -12.38
C GLY A 24 -2.41 -1.88 -11.20
N GLY A 25 -2.29 -0.57 -11.41
CA GLY A 25 -1.68 0.37 -10.47
C GLY A 25 -1.99 0.10 -8.99
N PHE A 26 -0.94 0.11 -8.16
CA PHE A 26 -0.94 -0.12 -6.69
C PHE A 26 -1.65 -1.40 -6.16
N GLU A 27 -2.49 -2.08 -6.95
CA GLU A 27 -3.12 -3.35 -6.61
C GLU A 27 -2.06 -4.46 -6.55
N GLY A 28 -2.01 -5.18 -5.41
CA GLY A 28 -1.08 -6.28 -5.20
C GLY A 28 0.34 -5.87 -4.75
N ARG A 29 0.58 -4.59 -4.44
CA ARG A 29 1.83 -4.16 -3.78
C ARG A 29 1.63 -4.09 -2.28
N VAL A 30 2.58 -4.66 -1.54
CA VAL A 30 2.63 -4.53 -0.08
C VAL A 30 3.04 -3.11 0.29
N VAL A 31 2.21 -2.42 1.04
CA VAL A 31 2.45 -1.07 1.56
C VAL A 31 2.45 -1.08 3.08
N LYS A 32 3.33 -0.26 3.67
CA LYS A 32 3.37 -0.06 5.12
C LYS A 32 2.32 0.96 5.52
N GLY A 33 1.52 0.62 6.52
CA GLY A 33 0.52 1.51 7.10
C GLY A 33 0.51 1.45 8.61
N THR A 34 -0.05 2.47 9.23
CA THR A 34 -0.22 2.54 10.69
C THR A 34 -1.69 2.36 11.05
N ILE A 35 -1.97 1.57 12.09
CA ILE A 35 -3.34 1.40 12.60
C ILE A 35 -3.75 2.70 13.30
N THR A 36 -4.75 3.39 12.76
CA THR A 36 -5.27 4.63 13.34
C THR A 36 -6.49 4.40 14.22
N ALA A 37 -7.26 3.34 13.95
CA ALA A 37 -8.42 2.95 14.76
C ALA A 37 -8.73 1.45 14.61
N ILE A 38 -9.44 0.90 15.59
CA ILE A 38 -10.00 -0.45 15.52
C ILE A 38 -11.50 -0.35 15.83
N GLU A 39 -12.34 -0.71 14.86
CA GLU A 39 -13.79 -0.60 14.94
C GLU A 39 -14.48 -1.85 14.37
N ASN A 40 -15.49 -2.39 15.07
CA ASN A 40 -16.31 -3.51 14.58
C ASN A 40 -15.48 -4.68 13.98
N ASP A 41 -14.47 -5.15 14.71
CA ASP A 41 -13.54 -6.22 14.29
C ASP A 41 -12.70 -5.91 13.02
N LYS A 42 -12.55 -4.63 12.67
CA LYS A 42 -11.71 -4.15 11.57
C LYS A 42 -10.68 -3.15 12.07
N ALA A 43 -9.45 -3.30 11.60
CA ALA A 43 -8.41 -2.28 11.74
C ALA A 43 -8.55 -1.26 10.60
N VAL A 44 -8.55 0.02 10.95
CA VAL A 44 -8.43 1.16 10.03
C VAL A 44 -6.96 1.52 9.94
N ILE A 45 -6.42 1.51 8.72
CA ILE A 45 -4.99 1.61 8.45
C ILE A 45 -4.78 2.80 7.51
N ASP A 46 -3.92 3.72 7.94
CA ASP A 46 -3.44 4.82 7.12
C ASP A 46 -2.10 4.43 6.47
N VAL A 47 -2.06 4.45 5.14
CA VAL A 47 -0.88 4.15 4.31
C VAL A 47 -0.29 5.41 3.66
N GLY A 48 -0.71 6.61 4.08
CA GLY A 48 -0.27 7.87 3.50
C GLY A 48 -0.91 8.19 2.15
N LEU A 49 -2.02 7.53 1.82
CA LEU A 49 -2.83 7.79 0.62
C LEU A 49 -4.09 8.57 0.99
N LYS A 50 -4.84 9.01 -0.03
CA LYS A 50 -6.12 9.74 0.16
C LYS A 50 -7.23 8.88 0.78
N SER A 51 -7.02 7.58 0.91
CA SER A 51 -8.02 6.61 1.36
C SER A 51 -7.42 5.73 2.45
N GLU A 52 -8.19 5.49 3.50
CA GLU A 52 -7.83 4.56 4.57
C GLU A 52 -8.22 3.12 4.19
N GLY A 53 -7.34 2.18 4.50
CA GLY A 53 -7.60 0.74 4.34
C GLY A 53 -8.38 0.20 5.53
N ARG A 54 -9.37 -0.67 5.27
CA ARG A 54 -10.09 -1.40 6.32
C ARG A 54 -9.86 -2.89 6.16
N VAL A 55 -9.14 -3.48 7.11
CA VAL A 55 -8.78 -4.90 7.08
C VAL A 55 -9.37 -5.60 8.30
N ALA A 56 -9.95 -6.78 8.11
CA ALA A 56 -10.50 -7.55 9.22
C ALA A 56 -9.36 -8.01 10.14
N LEU A 57 -9.55 -7.91 11.46
CA LEU A 57 -8.52 -8.30 12.43
C LEU A 57 -8.09 -9.78 12.29
N ARG A 58 -8.95 -10.59 11.68
CA ARG A 58 -8.73 -12.01 11.38
C ARG A 58 -7.66 -12.25 10.32
N GLU A 59 -7.39 -11.27 9.46
CA GLU A 59 -6.32 -11.35 8.44
C GLU A 59 -4.93 -11.18 9.06
N PHE A 60 -4.83 -10.49 10.20
CA PHE A 60 -3.56 -10.27 10.91
C PHE A 60 -3.24 -11.35 11.94
N ALA A 61 -4.18 -12.24 12.22
CA ALA A 61 -4.02 -13.29 13.22
C ALA A 61 -4.02 -14.66 12.56
N SER A 62 -3.10 -15.53 12.99
CA SER A 62 -3.23 -16.96 12.66
C SER A 62 -4.51 -17.52 13.30
N PRO A 63 -5.19 -18.49 12.64
CA PRO A 63 -6.42 -19.08 13.16
C PRO A 63 -6.23 -19.57 14.61
N GLY A 64 -6.94 -18.94 15.56
CA GLY A 64 -6.91 -19.30 16.98
C GLY A 64 -5.91 -18.53 17.85
N GLN A 65 -5.13 -17.58 17.30
CA GLN A 65 -4.31 -16.65 18.07
C GLN A 65 -4.98 -15.26 18.16
N PRO A 66 -4.82 -14.53 19.28
CA PRO A 66 -5.22 -13.13 19.33
C PRO A 66 -4.37 -12.31 18.34
N HIS A 67 -4.98 -11.37 17.62
CA HIS A 67 -4.30 -10.50 16.65
C HIS A 67 -3.15 -9.69 17.24
N GLY A 68 -3.15 -9.42 18.55
CA GLY A 68 -2.08 -8.69 19.24
C GLY A 68 -1.92 -7.22 18.84
N LEU A 69 -2.62 -6.76 17.81
CA LEU A 69 -2.55 -5.40 17.28
C LEU A 69 -3.26 -4.38 18.16
N SER A 70 -2.62 -3.22 18.28
CA SER A 70 -3.11 -2.02 18.96
C SER A 70 -3.09 -0.82 18.01
N VAL A 71 -3.81 0.24 18.39
CA VAL A 71 -3.73 1.52 17.68
C VAL A 71 -2.32 2.09 17.82
N GLY A 72 -1.72 2.49 16.70
CA GLY A 72 -0.34 2.98 16.61
C GLY A 72 0.67 1.95 16.11
N ASP A 73 0.28 0.68 15.93
CA ASP A 73 1.17 -0.34 15.37
C ASP A 73 1.33 -0.16 13.85
N GLU A 74 2.54 -0.42 13.35
CA GLU A 74 2.83 -0.52 11.92
C GLU A 74 2.52 -1.92 11.40
N VAL A 75 1.78 -1.99 10.29
CA VAL A 75 1.39 -3.22 9.60
C VAL A 75 1.67 -3.11 8.10
N GLU A 76 2.00 -4.23 7.49
CA GLU A 76 2.16 -4.35 6.04
C GLU A 76 0.87 -4.94 5.46
N VAL A 77 0.27 -4.24 4.49
CA VAL A 77 -0.99 -4.61 3.81
C VAL A 77 -0.85 -4.65 2.30
#